data_AF-A0AAJ2IF02-F1
#
_entry.id   AF-A0AAJ2IF02-F1
#
_cell.length_a   1.000
_cell.length_b   1.000
_cell.length_c   1.000
_cell.angle_alpha   90.00
_cell.angle_beta   90.00
_cell.angle_gamma   90.00
#
_symmetry.space_group_name_H-M   'P 1'
#
loop_
_entity.id
_entity.type
_entity.pdbx_description
1 polymer ?
#
loop_
_entity_poly.entity_id
_entity_poly.type
_entity_poly.pdbx_seq_one_letter_code
_entity_poly.pdbx_strand_id
1 'polypeptide(L)'
;MLALTEAWGSKCYWCRTPKLFRELQIDHIVPGRPREAATTAFDLDAVENLAPICGPCNQEKANEVYQHAPRVESQLKRARSRAETVQRNLDRFRRDTHITKVLLAITAADVADEAAAGAIKALGGVVLNVLRRRFPDLLAASYAEDYTTHHPPIEYEGRTYQRTDGVSVVELDGRSRRVAVVLEDVFGLSLRYALDTVREEV
;
A
#
# COMPACT_ATOMS: atom_id res chain seq x y z
N MET A 1 -10.63 -4.83 2.41
CA MET A 1 -9.47 -3.94 2.60
C MET A 1 -9.79 -2.47 2.37
N LEU A 2 -10.21 -2.04 1.17
CA LEU A 2 -10.44 -0.62 0.85
C LEU A 2 -11.37 0.13 1.82
N ALA A 3 -12.49 -0.49 2.21
CA ALA A 3 -13.41 0.09 3.20
C ALA A 3 -12.76 0.36 4.57
N LEU A 4 -11.88 -0.54 5.02
CA LEU A 4 -11.08 -0.35 6.23
C LEU A 4 -10.07 0.77 6.02
N THR A 5 -9.30 0.74 4.93
CA THR A 5 -8.27 1.76 4.67
C THR A 5 -8.85 3.17 4.65
N GLU A 6 -9.98 3.40 3.98
CA GLU A 6 -10.66 4.70 3.99
C GLU A 6 -11.18 5.08 5.38
N ALA A 7 -11.86 4.15 6.07
CA ALA A 7 -12.40 4.42 7.40
C ALA A 7 -11.30 4.74 8.42
N TRP A 8 -10.07 4.28 8.19
CA TRP A 8 -8.90 4.52 9.05
C TRP A 8 -7.97 5.62 8.52
N GLY A 9 -8.32 6.28 7.40
CA GLY A 9 -7.57 7.39 6.83
C GLY A 9 -6.20 7.00 6.28
N SER A 10 -6.09 5.81 5.69
CA SER A 10 -4.85 5.26 5.09
C SER A 10 -3.68 5.22 6.07
N LYS A 11 -3.94 4.90 7.33
CA LYS A 11 -2.92 4.80 8.39
C LYS A 11 -2.88 3.40 8.97
N CYS A 12 -1.67 2.94 9.28
CA CYS A 12 -1.50 1.75 10.10
C CYS A 12 -2.08 2.02 11.50
N TYR A 13 -2.98 1.16 11.98
CA TYR A 13 -3.62 1.37 13.28
C TYR A 13 -2.62 1.27 14.44
N TRP A 14 -1.54 0.50 14.24
CA TRP A 14 -0.49 0.23 15.23
C TRP A 14 0.49 1.39 15.39
N CYS A 15 1.18 1.80 14.32
CA CYS A 15 2.18 2.88 14.36
C CYS A 15 1.60 4.27 14.01
N ARG A 16 0.35 4.34 13.53
CA ARG A 16 -0.37 5.57 13.15
C ARG A 16 0.22 6.35 11.96
N THR A 17 1.27 5.84 11.34
CA THR A 17 1.88 6.42 10.15
C THR A 17 0.98 6.21 8.92
N PRO A 18 0.84 7.23 8.04
CA PRO A 18 0.25 7.04 6.72
C PRO A 18 0.97 5.94 5.94
N LYS A 19 0.21 5.14 5.20
CA LYS A 19 0.71 4.02 4.41
C LYS A 19 0.01 3.99 3.06
N LEU A 20 0.73 3.55 2.05
CA LEU A 20 0.14 3.20 0.76
C LEU A 20 -0.77 1.99 0.94
N PHE A 21 -1.78 1.87 0.07
CA PHE A 21 -2.72 0.75 0.12
C PHE A 21 -2.01 -0.61 0.07
N ARG A 22 -0.97 -0.74 -0.78
CA ARG A 22 -0.15 -1.97 -0.93
C ARG A 22 0.68 -2.34 0.31
N GLU A 23 0.94 -1.39 1.19
CA GLU A 23 1.74 -1.61 2.41
C GLU A 23 0.88 -2.07 3.59
N LEU A 24 -0.45 -1.98 3.46
CA LEU A 24 -1.39 -2.30 4.51
C LEU A 24 -1.95 -3.72 4.31
N GLN A 25 -2.22 -4.37 5.44
CA GLN A 25 -2.83 -5.69 5.56
C GLN A 25 -4.05 -5.57 6.48
N ILE A 26 -5.00 -6.51 6.38
CA ILE A 26 -6.08 -6.63 7.37
C ILE A 26 -5.52 -7.41 8.56
N ASP A 27 -5.66 -6.86 9.76
CA ASP A 27 -5.29 -7.53 11.00
C ASP A 27 -6.47 -7.66 11.94
N HIS A 28 -6.50 -8.80 12.64
CA HIS A 28 -7.36 -9.05 13.77
C HIS A 28 -6.71 -8.45 15.02
N ILE A 29 -7.31 -7.39 15.56
CA ILE A 29 -6.79 -6.69 16.75
C ILE A 29 -6.61 -7.67 17.91
N VAL A 30 -7.60 -8.55 18.10
CA VAL A 30 -7.53 -9.72 18.96
C VAL A 30 -7.37 -10.98 18.10
N PRO A 31 -6.28 -11.75 18.27
CA PRO A 31 -6.04 -12.95 17.49
C PRO A 31 -7.02 -14.08 17.86
N GLY A 32 -7.37 -14.91 16.88
CA GLY A 32 -8.37 -15.98 16.97
C GLY A 32 -8.04 -17.20 17.84
N ARG A 33 -6.95 -17.17 18.63
CA ARG A 33 -6.63 -18.22 19.61
C ARG A 33 -6.59 -17.66 21.03
N PRO A 34 -7.75 -17.37 21.65
CA PRO A 34 -7.77 -17.21 23.09
C PRO A 34 -7.60 -18.61 23.69
N ARG A 35 -6.46 -18.88 24.35
CA ARG A 35 -6.36 -20.08 25.21
C ARG A 35 -7.36 -20.03 26.38
N GLU A 36 -7.95 -18.86 26.69
CA GLU A 36 -8.73 -18.67 27.93
C GLU A 36 -9.97 -17.74 27.86
N ALA A 37 -10.50 -17.39 26.69
CA ALA A 37 -11.70 -16.53 26.65
C ALA A 37 -12.57 -16.77 25.42
N ALA A 38 -13.09 -17.99 25.28
CA ALA A 38 -14.27 -18.23 24.46
C ALA A 38 -15.52 -17.82 25.27
N THR A 39 -15.77 -16.51 25.36
CA THR A 39 -17.16 -16.08 25.50
C THR A 39 -17.79 -16.27 24.12
N THR A 40 -18.86 -17.04 24.04
CA THR A 40 -19.53 -17.49 22.80
C THR A 40 -20.12 -16.37 21.92
N ALA A 41 -19.84 -15.10 22.23
CA ALA A 41 -20.39 -13.92 21.58
C ALA A 41 -19.35 -13.03 20.88
N PHE A 42 -18.05 -13.38 20.90
CA PHE A 42 -17.05 -12.61 20.15
C PHE A 42 -16.89 -13.15 18.73
N ASP A 43 -17.44 -12.44 17.76
CA ASP A 43 -17.18 -12.70 16.35
C ASP A 43 -15.77 -12.18 16.00
N LEU A 44 -14.88 -13.11 15.70
CA LEU A 44 -13.49 -12.83 15.36
C LEU A 44 -13.39 -12.00 14.08
N ASP A 45 -14.26 -12.24 13.11
CA ASP A 45 -14.23 -11.58 11.80
C ASP A 45 -15.12 -10.33 11.75
N ALA A 46 -15.69 -9.96 12.90
CA ALA A 46 -16.45 -8.73 13.04
C ALA A 46 -15.57 -7.51 12.73
N VAL A 47 -16.17 -6.51 12.08
CA VAL A 47 -15.50 -5.26 11.71
C VAL A 47 -14.90 -4.56 12.94
N GLU A 48 -15.53 -4.74 14.10
CA GLU A 48 -15.09 -4.27 15.41
C GLU A 48 -13.77 -4.88 15.89
N ASN A 49 -13.31 -5.97 15.27
CA ASN A 49 -12.03 -6.63 15.52
C ASN A 49 -11.03 -6.44 14.36
N LEU A 50 -11.40 -5.76 13.28
CA LEU A 50 -10.55 -5.62 12.09
C LEU A 50 -9.99 -4.20 11.94
N ALA A 51 -8.70 -4.11 11.62
CA ALA A 51 -8.04 -2.84 11.33
C ALA A 51 -6.91 -2.99 10.30
N PRO A 52 -6.56 -1.91 9.57
CA PRO A 52 -5.43 -1.92 8.66
C PRO A 52 -4.11 -1.77 9.42
N ILE A 53 -3.17 -2.69 9.22
CA ILE A 53 -1.81 -2.68 9.80
C ILE A 53 -0.76 -2.70 8.70
N CYS A 54 0.45 -2.18 8.91
CA CYS A 54 1.53 -2.36 7.94
C CYS A 54 2.33 -3.63 8.21
N GLY A 55 2.95 -4.21 7.18
CA GLY A 55 3.73 -5.45 7.27
C GLY A 55 4.70 -5.53 8.47
N PRO A 56 5.60 -4.54 8.68
CA PRO A 56 6.52 -4.56 9.83
C PRO A 56 5.81 -4.60 11.19
N CYS A 57 4.74 -3.83 11.36
CA CYS A 57 3.97 -3.82 12.62
C CYS A 57 3.16 -5.11 12.79
N ASN A 58 2.69 -5.72 11.71
CA ASN A 58 1.95 -6.98 11.78
C ASN A 58 2.88 -8.12 12.21
N GLN A 59 4.10 -8.12 11.69
CA GLN A 59 5.16 -9.04 12.11
C GLN A 59 5.58 -8.81 13.57
N GLU A 60 5.74 -7.54 13.97
CA GLU A 60 6.05 -7.15 15.36
C GLU A 60 4.96 -7.58 16.34
N LYS A 61 3.68 -7.37 15.97
CA LYS A 61 2.53 -7.78 16.78
C LYS A 61 2.45 -9.31 16.89
N ALA A 62 2.72 -10.03 15.80
CA ALA A 62 2.63 -11.48 15.71
C ALA A 62 1.31 -12.06 16.28
N ASN A 63 1.31 -13.36 16.55
CA ASN A 63 0.22 -14.04 17.29
C ASN A 63 0.41 -13.94 18.81
N GLU A 64 1.15 -12.93 19.29
CA GLU A 64 1.34 -12.77 20.72
C GLU A 64 0.00 -12.46 21.40
N VAL A 65 -0.25 -13.17 22.50
CA VAL A 65 -1.48 -13.03 23.26
C VAL A 65 -1.34 -11.82 24.17
N TYR A 66 -1.70 -10.65 23.64
CA TYR A 66 -1.78 -9.40 24.41
C TYR A 66 -3.07 -9.32 25.22
N GLN A 67 -3.34 -10.30 26.08
CA GLN A 67 -4.43 -10.20 27.04
C GLN A 67 -4.16 -9.03 27.99
N HIS A 68 -5.13 -8.12 28.12
CA HIS A 68 -5.07 -6.94 29.00
C HIS A 68 -3.99 -5.89 28.68
N ALA A 69 -3.49 -5.85 27.44
CA ALA A 69 -2.63 -4.75 27.03
C ALA A 69 -3.48 -3.48 26.80
N PRO A 70 -3.25 -2.36 27.51
CA PRO A 70 -4.03 -1.12 27.33
C PRO A 70 -4.03 -0.62 25.88
N ARG A 71 -2.94 -0.92 25.15
CA ARG A 71 -2.83 -0.65 23.72
C ARG A 71 -3.89 -1.39 22.91
N VAL A 72 -4.14 -2.67 23.16
CA VAL A 72 -5.11 -3.48 22.41
C VAL A 72 -6.54 -3.03 22.70
N GLU A 73 -6.88 -2.79 23.96
CA GLU A 73 -8.21 -2.28 24.36
C GLU A 73 -8.52 -0.91 23.73
N SER A 74 -7.53 -0.01 23.71
CA SER A 74 -7.64 1.28 23.04
C SER A 74 -7.93 1.12 21.54
N GLN A 75 -7.30 0.15 20.89
CA GLN A 75 -7.49 -0.09 19.46
C GLN A 75 -8.83 -0.77 19.16
N LEU A 76 -9.30 -1.69 20.00
CA LEU A 76 -10.66 -2.24 19.92
C LEU A 76 -11.72 -1.15 20.06
N LYS A 77 -11.55 -0.21 21.00
CA LYS A 77 -12.47 0.93 21.14
C LYS A 77 -12.51 1.78 19.86
N ARG A 78 -11.36 1.98 19.22
CA ARG A 78 -11.27 2.70 17.94
C ARG A 78 -11.87 1.93 16.77
N ALA A 79 -11.72 0.62 16.73
CA ALA A 79 -12.35 -0.22 15.71
C ALA A 79 -13.87 -0.18 15.84
N ARG A 80 -14.41 -0.34 17.06
CA ARG A 80 -15.84 -0.17 17.36
C ARG A 80 -16.36 1.19 16.94
N SER A 81 -15.65 2.28 17.23
CA SER A 81 -16.07 3.62 16.83
C SER A 81 -16.04 3.85 15.31
N ARG A 82 -15.34 2.99 14.55
CA ARG A 82 -15.24 3.07 13.08
C ARG A 82 -16.12 2.06 12.35
N ALA A 83 -16.70 1.09 13.05
CA ALA A 83 -17.43 -0.02 12.45
C ALA A 83 -18.56 0.44 11.52
N GLU A 84 -19.39 1.40 11.96
CA GLU A 84 -20.46 1.98 11.14
C GLU A 84 -19.91 2.64 9.85
N THR A 85 -18.76 3.30 9.93
CA THR A 85 -18.15 3.94 8.75
C THR A 85 -17.58 2.91 7.78
N VAL A 86 -16.94 1.85 8.29
CA VAL A 86 -16.48 0.73 7.46
C VAL A 86 -17.66 0.05 6.77
N GLN A 87 -18.77 -0.17 7.49
CA GLN A 87 -19.97 -0.78 6.94
C GLN A 87 -20.59 0.08 5.84
N ARG A 88 -20.73 1.39 6.06
CA ARG A 88 -21.20 2.34 5.03
C ARG A 88 -20.30 2.33 3.79
N ASN A 89 -18.98 2.30 3.97
CA ASN A 89 -18.03 2.21 2.87
C ASN A 89 -18.21 0.89 2.09
N LEU A 90 -18.35 -0.25 2.78
CA LEU A 90 -18.63 -1.55 2.15
C LEU A 90 -19.91 -1.51 1.33
N ASP A 91 -21.00 -0.98 1.90
CA ASP A 91 -22.29 -0.92 1.20
C ASP A 91 -22.25 0.04 0.01
N ARG A 92 -21.46 1.11 0.08
CA ARG A 92 -21.20 1.99 -1.06
C ARG A 92 -20.46 1.23 -2.16
N PHE A 93 -19.36 0.55 -1.84
CA PHE A 93 -18.59 -0.23 -2.81
C PHE A 93 -19.38 -1.41 -3.41
N ARG A 94 -20.30 -2.00 -2.65
CA ARG A 94 -21.20 -3.06 -3.15
C ARG A 94 -22.24 -2.52 -4.13
N ARG A 95 -22.70 -1.29 -3.92
CA ARG A 95 -23.67 -0.59 -4.79
C ARG A 95 -23.03 -0.04 -6.06
N ASP A 96 -21.76 0.36 -5.99
CA ASP A 96 -21.03 0.81 -7.18
C ASP A 96 -20.67 -0.35 -8.11
N THR A 97 -21.04 -0.16 -9.39
CA THR A 97 -21.02 -1.11 -10.51
C THR A 97 -19.74 -1.92 -10.73
N HIS A 98 -19.85 -2.94 -11.60
CA HIS A 98 -18.82 -3.87 -12.10
C HIS A 98 -17.38 -3.31 -12.18
N ILE A 99 -17.20 -2.03 -12.51
CA ILE A 99 -15.90 -1.34 -12.55
C ILE A 99 -15.21 -1.28 -11.18
N THR A 100 -15.92 -1.01 -10.09
CA THR A 100 -15.35 -0.97 -8.73
C THR A 100 -14.90 -2.37 -8.30
N LYS A 101 -15.69 -3.40 -8.63
CA LYS A 101 -15.33 -4.81 -8.40
C LYS A 101 -14.09 -5.21 -9.20
N VAL A 102 -14.01 -4.78 -10.46
CA VAL A 102 -12.85 -4.96 -11.33
C VAL A 102 -11.61 -4.27 -10.76
N LEU A 103 -11.71 -3.01 -10.35
CA LEU A 103 -10.58 -2.26 -9.79
C LEU A 103 -10.13 -2.87 -8.47
N LEU A 104 -11.06 -3.27 -7.60
CA LEU A 104 -10.77 -4.01 -6.36
C LEU A 104 -10.03 -5.33 -6.66
N ALA A 105 -10.52 -6.10 -7.63
CA ALA A 105 -9.88 -7.35 -8.04
C ALA A 105 -8.47 -7.11 -8.58
N ILE A 106 -8.26 -6.09 -9.41
CA ILE A 106 -6.93 -5.70 -9.91
C ILE A 106 -5.99 -5.33 -8.76
N THR A 107 -6.47 -4.54 -7.78
CA THR A 107 -5.62 -4.12 -6.64
C THR A 107 -5.26 -5.24 -5.66
N ALA A 108 -6.02 -6.34 -5.66
CA ALA A 108 -5.82 -7.48 -4.79
C ALA A 108 -5.17 -8.69 -5.51
N ALA A 109 -5.02 -8.61 -6.84
CA ALA A 109 -4.45 -9.68 -7.64
C ALA A 109 -2.95 -9.81 -7.40
N ASP A 110 -2.48 -11.04 -7.27
CA ASP A 110 -1.07 -11.33 -7.38
C ASP A 110 -0.66 -11.22 -8.85
N VAL A 111 0.08 -10.17 -9.18
CA VAL A 111 0.54 -9.91 -10.55
C VAL A 111 1.63 -10.88 -11.01
N ALA A 112 2.18 -11.71 -10.11
CA ALA A 112 3.07 -12.81 -10.48
C ALA A 112 2.30 -14.04 -11.02
N ASP A 113 0.99 -14.14 -10.80
CA ASP A 113 0.15 -15.16 -11.43
C ASP A 113 -0.12 -14.81 -12.89
N GLU A 114 0.30 -15.68 -13.81
CA GLU A 114 0.12 -15.49 -15.25
C GLU A 114 -1.35 -15.37 -15.67
N ALA A 115 -2.26 -16.07 -14.98
CA ALA A 115 -3.69 -16.00 -15.27
C ALA A 115 -4.27 -14.63 -14.87
N ALA A 116 -3.90 -14.14 -13.68
CA ALA A 116 -4.25 -12.80 -13.22
C ALA A 116 -3.63 -11.71 -14.11
N ALA A 117 -2.35 -11.83 -14.47
CA ALA A 117 -1.68 -10.90 -15.38
C ALA A 117 -2.34 -10.87 -16.76
N GLY A 118 -2.73 -12.03 -17.30
CA GLY A 118 -3.48 -12.14 -18.55
C GLY A 118 -4.84 -11.45 -18.49
N ALA A 119 -5.59 -11.67 -17.40
CA ALA A 119 -6.88 -11.02 -17.18
C ALA A 119 -6.74 -9.49 -17.04
N ILE A 120 -5.74 -9.01 -16.31
CA ILE A 120 -5.44 -7.57 -16.15
C ILE A 120 -5.07 -6.95 -17.50
N LYS A 121 -4.24 -7.61 -18.32
CA LYS A 121 -3.89 -7.12 -19.66
C LYS A 121 -5.11 -7.03 -20.58
N ALA A 122 -5.96 -8.06 -20.60
CA ALA A 122 -7.18 -8.09 -21.40
C ALA A 122 -8.17 -6.99 -20.98
N LEU A 123 -8.31 -6.74 -19.68
CA LEU A 123 -9.16 -5.67 -19.16
C LEU A 123 -8.52 -4.28 -19.27
N GLY A 124 -7.20 -4.22 -19.24
CA GLY A 124 -6.42 -2.99 -19.19
C GLY A 124 -6.73 -2.06 -20.34
N GLY A 125 -6.93 -2.59 -21.55
CA GLY A 125 -7.33 -1.79 -22.72
C GLY A 125 -8.69 -1.10 -22.54
N VAL A 126 -9.67 -1.80 -21.95
CA VAL A 126 -11.02 -1.25 -21.69
C VAL A 126 -10.96 -0.22 -20.57
N VAL A 127 -10.29 -0.54 -19.46
CA VAL A 127 -10.13 0.36 -18.32
C VAL A 127 -9.38 1.62 -18.71
N LEU A 128 -8.26 1.50 -19.43
CA LEU A 128 -7.47 2.65 -19.92
C LEU A 128 -8.27 3.53 -20.87
N ASN A 129 -9.11 2.97 -21.74
CA ASN A 129 -9.96 3.78 -22.62
C ASN A 129 -11.02 4.57 -21.84
N VAL A 130 -11.62 3.95 -20.82
CA VAL A 130 -12.56 4.67 -19.92
C VAL A 130 -11.83 5.77 -19.15
N LEU A 131 -10.65 5.47 -18.60
CA LEU A 131 -9.83 6.46 -17.88
C LEU A 131 -9.40 7.61 -18.80
N ARG A 132 -8.93 7.34 -20.03
CA ARG A 132 -8.59 8.37 -21.02
C ARG A 132 -9.77 9.27 -21.35
N ARG A 133 -10.94 8.69 -21.53
CA ARG A 133 -12.14 9.45 -21.93
C ARG A 133 -12.73 10.26 -20.78
N ARG A 134 -12.69 9.73 -19.55
CA ARG A 134 -13.42 10.31 -18.42
C ARG A 134 -12.55 11.10 -17.45
N PHE A 135 -11.27 10.75 -17.37
CA PHE A 135 -10.29 11.36 -16.48
C PHE A 135 -8.98 11.64 -17.24
N PRO A 136 -9.01 12.43 -18.32
CA PRO A 136 -7.82 12.70 -19.15
C PRO A 136 -6.68 13.30 -18.32
N ASP A 137 -7.00 14.16 -17.35
CA ASP A 137 -6.03 14.82 -16.48
C ASP A 137 -5.28 13.84 -15.58
N LEU A 138 -5.88 12.70 -15.22
CA LEU A 138 -5.24 11.67 -14.39
C LEU A 138 -4.13 10.95 -15.16
N LEU A 139 -4.27 10.86 -16.48
CA LEU A 139 -3.25 10.31 -17.37
C LEU A 139 -2.26 11.36 -17.87
N ALA A 140 -2.63 12.64 -17.81
CA ALA A 140 -1.78 13.77 -18.16
C ALA A 140 -0.99 14.31 -16.95
N ALA A 141 -1.42 14.02 -15.72
CA ALA A 141 -0.75 14.48 -14.49
C ALA A 141 0.72 14.11 -14.53
N SER A 142 1.60 15.07 -14.21
CA SER A 142 3.04 14.79 -14.10
C SER A 142 3.23 13.72 -13.03
N TYR A 143 4.04 12.72 -13.36
CA TYR A 143 4.45 11.71 -12.41
C TYR A 143 5.81 12.16 -11.90
N ALA A 144 5.83 12.67 -10.67
CA ALA A 144 7.04 13.04 -9.97
C ALA A 144 7.41 11.87 -9.06
N GLU A 145 8.55 11.24 -9.31
CA GLU A 145 9.10 10.21 -8.42
C GLU A 145 10.40 10.73 -7.81
N ASP A 146 10.56 10.44 -6.52
CA ASP A 146 11.73 10.84 -5.74
C ASP A 146 12.82 9.77 -5.92
N TYR A 147 13.83 10.11 -6.71
CA TYR A 147 15.01 9.29 -6.93
C TYR A 147 16.19 9.75 -6.06
N THR A 148 15.92 10.35 -4.89
CA THR A 148 16.99 10.78 -3.98
C THR A 148 17.89 9.60 -3.60
N THR A 149 19.18 9.74 -3.91
CA THR A 149 20.20 8.76 -3.56
C THR A 149 20.77 9.07 -2.19
N HIS A 150 20.38 8.23 -1.23
CA HIS A 150 20.93 8.22 0.12
C HIS A 150 22.25 7.47 0.08
N HIS A 151 23.34 8.17 0.35
CA HIS A 151 24.63 7.54 0.48
C HIS A 151 24.86 7.20 1.96
N PRO A 152 25.12 5.92 2.31
CA PRO A 152 25.50 5.58 3.67
C PRO A 152 26.78 6.34 4.05
N PRO A 153 26.94 6.73 5.33
CA PRO A 153 28.17 7.36 5.80
C PRO A 153 29.36 6.43 5.51
N ILE A 154 30.45 7.02 5.01
CA ILE A 154 31.70 6.29 4.81
C ILE A 154 32.67 6.61 5.94
N GLU A 155 33.33 5.57 6.46
CA GLU A 155 34.44 5.76 7.40
C GLU A 155 35.76 5.77 6.65
N TYR A 156 36.54 6.82 6.86
CA TYR A 156 37.89 6.94 6.31
C TYR A 156 38.80 7.53 7.38
N GLU A 157 39.90 6.83 7.69
CA GLU A 157 40.86 7.23 8.73
C GLU A 157 40.22 7.54 10.10
N GLY A 158 39.23 6.73 10.51
CA GLY A 158 38.55 6.89 11.80
C GLY A 158 37.63 8.12 11.89
N ARG A 159 37.33 8.76 10.76
CA ARG A 159 36.35 9.84 10.66
C ARG A 159 35.19 9.42 9.78
N THR A 160 33.97 9.75 10.22
CA THR A 160 32.75 9.52 9.46
C THR A 160 32.52 10.69 8.52
N TYR A 161 32.43 10.42 7.22
CA TYR A 161 32.09 11.40 6.20
C TYR A 161 30.67 11.12 5.69
N GLN A 162 29.81 12.11 5.81
CA GLN A 162 28.48 12.09 5.20
C GLN A 162 28.60 12.63 3.78
N ARG A 163 28.46 11.75 2.78
CA ARG A 163 28.33 12.19 1.39
C ARG A 163 26.98 12.89 1.25
N THR A 164 26.95 14.04 0.57
CA THR A 164 25.71 14.79 0.37
C THR A 164 24.74 13.94 -0.45
N ASP A 165 23.50 13.78 0.04
CA ASP A 165 22.46 13.08 -0.70
C ASP A 165 22.20 13.80 -2.02
N GLY A 166 22.20 13.03 -3.11
CA GLY A 166 21.83 13.54 -4.42
C GLY A 166 20.31 13.61 -4.53
N VAL A 167 19.71 14.77 -4.28
CA VAL A 167 18.26 14.95 -4.44
C VAL A 167 17.90 15.04 -5.92
N SER A 168 17.04 14.14 -6.37
CA SER A 168 16.49 14.12 -7.74
C SER A 168 15.01 13.88 -7.71
N VAL A 169 14.23 14.95 -7.79
CA VAL A 169 12.83 14.82 -8.17
C VAL A 169 12.78 14.91 -9.68
N VAL A 170 12.41 13.82 -10.35
CA VAL A 170 12.28 13.79 -11.81
C VAL A 170 10.79 13.83 -12.15
N GLU A 171 10.38 14.88 -12.85
CA GLU A 171 9.04 14.94 -13.42
C GLU A 171 9.03 14.26 -14.79
N LEU A 172 8.29 13.15 -14.89
CA LEU A 172 8.16 12.40 -16.14
C LEU A 172 6.89 12.81 -16.88
N ASP A 173 7.08 13.37 -18.07
CA ASP A 173 5.99 13.53 -19.04
C ASP A 173 5.43 12.17 -19.49
N GLY A 174 4.33 12.18 -20.24
CA GLY A 174 3.68 10.93 -20.65
C GLY A 174 4.54 10.02 -21.53
N ARG A 175 5.50 10.56 -22.30
CA ARG A 175 6.43 9.77 -23.13
C ARG A 175 7.53 9.17 -22.26
N SER A 176 8.16 9.97 -21.41
CA SER A 176 9.23 9.56 -20.50
C SER A 176 8.75 8.51 -19.50
N ARG A 177 7.50 8.59 -19.03
CA ARG A 177 6.88 7.56 -18.17
C ARG A 177 6.75 6.21 -18.85
N ARG A 178 6.36 6.19 -20.13
CA ARG A 178 6.27 4.94 -20.91
C ARG A 178 7.65 4.31 -21.10
N VAL A 179 8.67 5.14 -21.30
CA VAL A 179 10.06 4.69 -21.40
C VAL A 179 10.54 4.12 -20.08
N ALA A 180 10.26 4.78 -18.95
CA ALA A 180 10.57 4.29 -17.61
C ALA A 180 9.96 2.91 -17.35
N VAL A 181 8.66 2.75 -17.61
CA VAL A 181 7.95 1.46 -17.48
C VAL A 181 8.58 0.38 -18.35
N VAL A 182 8.94 0.70 -19.59
CA VAL A 182 9.60 -0.28 -20.47
C VAL A 182 10.98 -0.66 -19.94
N LEU A 183 11.79 0.29 -19.48
CA LEU A 183 13.12 0.02 -18.91
C LEU A 183 13.02 -0.87 -17.66
N GLU A 184 12.11 -0.55 -16.75
CA GLU A 184 12.00 -1.23 -15.47
C GLU A 184 11.29 -2.58 -15.60
N ASP A 185 10.15 -2.64 -16.27
CA ASP A 185 9.32 -3.86 -16.29
C ASP A 185 9.73 -4.84 -17.39
N VAL A 186 10.23 -4.35 -18.54
CA VAL A 186 10.60 -5.23 -19.67
C VAL A 186 12.07 -5.59 -19.61
N PHE A 187 12.93 -4.63 -19.29
CA PHE A 187 14.38 -4.85 -19.29
C PHE A 187 14.97 -5.10 -17.90
N GLY A 188 14.19 -4.94 -16.82
CA GLY A 188 14.68 -5.08 -15.45
C GLY A 188 15.72 -4.02 -15.07
N LEU A 189 15.81 -2.95 -15.85
CA LEU A 189 16.78 -1.88 -15.66
C LEU A 189 16.14 -0.79 -14.82
N SER A 190 16.64 -0.61 -13.60
CA SER A 190 16.16 0.48 -12.75
C SER A 190 16.44 1.83 -13.40
N LEU A 191 15.41 2.68 -13.54
CA LEU A 191 15.59 4.04 -14.05
C LEU A 191 16.55 4.82 -13.15
N ARG A 192 16.50 4.55 -11.84
CA ARG A 192 17.44 5.09 -10.86
C ARG A 192 18.88 4.72 -11.20
N TYR A 193 19.15 3.45 -11.47
CA TYR A 193 20.49 3.00 -11.85
C TYR A 193 20.97 3.69 -13.14
N ALA A 194 20.10 3.78 -14.15
CA ALA A 194 20.43 4.48 -15.39
C ALA A 194 20.74 5.98 -15.17
N LEU A 195 19.98 6.65 -14.29
CA LEU A 195 20.23 8.05 -13.92
C LEU A 195 21.53 8.21 -13.13
N ASP A 196 21.86 7.26 -12.24
CA ASP A 196 23.10 7.25 -11.48
C ASP A 196 24.32 7.02 -12.41
N THR A 197 24.22 6.10 -13.38
CA THR A 197 25.30 5.87 -14.38
C THR A 197 25.59 7.12 -15.21
N VAL A 198 24.55 7.80 -15.71
CA VAL A 198 24.72 9.05 -16.48
C VAL A 198 25.36 10.16 -15.63
N ARG A 199 25.12 10.17 -14.32
CA ARG A 199 25.69 11.16 -13.40
C ARG A 199 27.15 10.92 -13.05
N GLU A 200 27.63 9.69 -13.15
CA GLU A 200 29.03 9.35 -12.91
C GLU A 200 29.92 9.66 -14.14
N GLU A 201 29.32 9.82 -15.32
CA GLU A 201 30.01 10.16 -16.58
C GLU A 201 30.13 11.68 -16.85
N VAL A 202 29.48 12.53 -16.05
CA VAL A 202 29.48 14.01 -16.17
C VAL A 202 30.32 14.65 -15.08
#